data_AF-A0A972YJG4-F1
#
_entry.id   AF-A0A972YJG4-F1
#
_cell.length_a   1.000
_cell.length_b   1.000
_cell.length_c   1.000
_cell.angle_alpha   90.00
_cell.angle_beta   90.00
_cell.angle_gamma   90.00
#
_symmetry.space_group_name_H-M   'P 1'
#
loop_
_entity.id
_entity.type
_entity.pdbx_description
1 polymer ?
#
loop_
_entity_poly.entity_id
_entity_poly.type
_entity_poly.pdbx_seq_one_letter_code
_entity_poly.pdbx_strand_id
1 'polypeptide(L)'
;RLAPESFDYQMRLGEAYYDQASPDWKAALLHWSNLRRDATTGLQEEIIDLHKARVMGKLGRYEEAKELANTVENSALQMSKQQVLDEVSQY
;
A
#
# COMPACT_ATOMS: atom_id res chain seq x y z
N ARG A 1 -21.71 -11.16 1.84
CA ARG A 1 -20.97 -11.40 0.58
C ARG A 1 -20.41 -10.05 0.16
N LEU A 2 -19.09 -9.87 0.12
CA LEU A 2 -18.50 -8.61 -0.37
C LEU A 2 -18.64 -8.60 -1.89
N ALA A 3 -19.12 -7.50 -2.46
CA ALA A 3 -19.13 -7.33 -3.91
C ALA A 3 -17.67 -7.23 -4.39
N PRO A 4 -17.26 -7.90 -5.48
CA PRO A 4 -15.88 -7.87 -5.95
C PRO A 4 -15.34 -6.47 -6.22
N GLU A 5 -16.22 -5.51 -6.53
CA GLU A 5 -15.84 -4.11 -6.80
C GLU A 5 -15.88 -3.22 -5.55
N SER A 6 -16.29 -3.75 -4.39
CA SER A 6 -16.26 -2.97 -3.15
C SER A 6 -14.82 -2.67 -2.73
N PHE A 7 -14.59 -1.45 -2.25
CA PHE A 7 -13.28 -1.02 -1.75
C PHE A 7 -12.71 -2.01 -0.73
N ASP A 8 -13.53 -2.44 0.23
CA ASP A 8 -13.13 -3.41 1.27
C ASP A 8 -12.67 -4.75 0.69
N TYR A 9 -13.32 -5.23 -0.37
CA TYR A 9 -12.88 -6.44 -1.06
C TYR A 9 -11.52 -6.23 -1.74
N GLN A 10 -11.36 -5.11 -2.44
CA GLN A 10 -10.12 -4.79 -3.15
C GLN A 10 -8.94 -4.54 -2.19
N MET A 11 -9.19 -3.94 -1.03
CA MET A 11 -8.22 -3.83 0.05
C MET A 11 -7.73 -5.21 0.51
N ARG A 12 -8.66 -6.11 0.85
CA ARG A 12 -8.32 -7.47 1.29
C ARG A 12 -7.61 -8.28 0.20
N LEU A 13 -8.00 -8.10 -1.06
CA LEU A 13 -7.33 -8.74 -2.19
C LEU A 13 -5.89 -8.25 -2.34
N GLY A 14 -5.64 -6.95 -2.13
CA GLY A 14 -4.30 -6.37 -2.17
C GLY A 14 -3.41 -6.90 -1.05
N GLU A 15 -3.95 -7.01 0.17
CA GLU A 15 -3.22 -7.56 1.32
C GLU A 15 -2.90 -9.05 1.14
N ALA A 16 -3.78 -9.82 0.51
CA ALA A 16 -3.57 -11.25 0.27
C ALA A 16 -2.35 -11.56 -0.62
N TYR A 17 -1.85 -10.60 -1.42
CA TYR A 17 -0.59 -10.77 -2.14
C TYR A 17 0.61 -10.90 -1.20
N TYR A 18 0.53 -10.37 0.02
CA TYR A 18 1.62 -10.41 1.00
C TYR A 18 1.74 -11.78 1.68
N ASP A 19 0.63 -12.50 1.79
CA ASP A 19 0.52 -13.77 2.53
C ASP A 19 0.91 -15.00 1.70
N GLN A 20 1.31 -14.81 0.44
CA GLN A 20 1.74 -15.91 -0.42
C GLN A 20 3.11 -16.45 0.02
N ALA A 21 3.32 -17.77 -0.11
CA ALA A 21 4.61 -18.40 0.22
C ALA A 21 5.80 -17.81 -0.57
N SER A 22 5.53 -17.27 -1.75
CA SER A 22 6.42 -16.42 -2.51
C SER A 22 5.62 -15.20 -2.99
N PRO A 23 5.65 -14.07 -2.25
CA PRO A 23 4.84 -12.91 -2.61
C PRO A 23 5.22 -12.33 -3.97
N ASP A 24 4.23 -12.18 -4.85
CA ASP A 24 4.39 -11.42 -6.09
C ASP A 24 4.21 -9.92 -5.82
N TRP A 25 5.30 -9.28 -5.37
CA TRP A 25 5.32 -7.86 -5.08
C TRP A 25 5.04 -6.99 -6.32
N LYS A 26 5.29 -7.47 -7.54
CA LYS A 26 4.98 -6.72 -8.76
C LYS A 26 3.48 -6.72 -9.03
N ALA A 27 2.83 -7.88 -8.87
CA ALA A 27 1.38 -7.99 -8.97
C ALA A 27 0.68 -7.15 -7.88
N ALA A 28 1.21 -7.18 -6.65
CA ALA A 28 0.70 -6.34 -5.57
C ALA A 28 0.79 -4.84 -5.94
N LEU A 29 1.93 -4.38 -6.45
CA LEU A 29 2.09 -2.98 -6.83
C LEU A 29 1.14 -2.57 -7.96
N LEU A 30 0.95 -3.43 -8.96
CA LEU A 30 0.00 -3.20 -10.05
C LEU A 30 -1.43 -3.10 -9.51
N HIS A 31 -1.82 -4.01 -8.62
CA HIS A 31 -3.12 -4.01 -7.96
C HIS A 31 -3.38 -2.69 -7.22
N TRP A 32 -2.46 -2.28 -6.35
CA TRP A 32 -2.61 -1.03 -5.60
C TRP A 32 -2.60 0.22 -6.48
N SER A 33 -1.84 0.20 -7.57
CA SER A 33 -1.83 1.31 -8.53
C SER A 33 -3.17 1.44 -9.26
N ASN A 34 -3.83 0.33 -9.57
CA ASN A 34 -5.17 0.35 -10.13
C ASN A 34 -6.20 0.84 -9.10
N LEU A 35 -6.19 0.26 -7.89
CA LEU A 35 -7.12 0.65 -6.84
C LEU A 35 -6.97 2.13 -6.45
N ARG A 36 -5.74 2.68 -6.49
CA ARG A 36 -5.49 4.11 -6.22
C ARG A 36 -6.22 5.04 -7.20
N ARG A 37 -6.45 4.60 -8.44
CA ARG A 37 -7.19 5.37 -9.47
C ARG A 37 -8.70 5.36 -9.23
N ASP A 38 -9.19 4.32 -8.54
CA ASP A 38 -10.61 4.11 -8.25
C ASP A 38 -10.98 4.60 -6.84
N ALA A 39 -10.01 5.09 -6.06
CA ALA A 39 -10.24 5.65 -4.74
C ALA A 39 -11.11 6.91 -4.81
N THR A 40 -12.11 7.01 -3.94
CA THR A 40 -13.11 8.08 -3.99
C THR A 40 -12.96 9.11 -2.86
N THR A 41 -12.02 8.90 -1.93
CA THR A 41 -11.77 9.80 -0.80
C THR A 41 -10.28 9.93 -0.51
N GLY A 42 -9.82 11.10 -0.04
CA GLY A 42 -8.41 11.30 0.32
C GLY A 42 -7.90 10.31 1.38
N LEU A 43 -8.74 9.85 2.30
CA LEU A 43 -8.35 8.81 3.26
C LEU A 43 -8.04 7.48 2.57
N GLN A 44 -8.87 7.04 1.61
CA GLN A 44 -8.62 5.82 0.85
C GLN A 44 -7.33 5.93 0.04
N GLU A 45 -7.12 7.09 -0.59
CA GLU A 45 -5.91 7.40 -1.32
C GLU A 45 -4.65 7.20 -0.47
N GLU A 46 -4.61 7.82 0.70
CA GLU A 46 -3.48 7.75 1.62
C GLU A 46 -3.26 6.35 2.19
N ILE A 47 -4.33 5.60 2.49
CA ILE A 47 -4.22 4.19 2.89
C ILE A 47 -3.56 3.36 1.78
N ILE A 48 -3.97 3.55 0.53
CA ILE A 48 -3.40 2.82 -0.61
C ILE A 48 -1.96 3.23 -0.86
N ASP A 49 -1.63 4.52 -0.72
CA ASP A 49 -0.26 5.01 -0.90
C ASP A 49 0.70 4.43 0.14
N LEU A 50 0.27 4.17 1.38
CA LEU A 50 1.07 3.41 2.35
C LEU A 50 1.31 1.96 1.93
N HIS A 51 0.31 1.27 1.38
CA HIS A 51 0.52 -0.08 0.84
C HIS A 51 1.47 -0.09 -0.36
N LYS A 52 1.33 0.86 -1.29
CA LYS A 52 2.26 1.04 -2.41
C LYS A 52 3.68 1.27 -1.92
N ALA A 53 3.88 2.15 -0.94
CA ALA A 53 5.19 2.43 -0.36
C ALA A 53 5.82 1.17 0.24
N ARG A 54 5.07 0.40 1.04
CA ARG A 54 5.54 -0.89 1.59
C ARG A 54 6.00 -1.84 0.47
N VAL A 55 5.18 -2.00 -0.57
CA VAL A 55 5.48 -2.90 -1.69
C VAL A 55 6.69 -2.42 -2.51
N MET A 56 6.82 -1.11 -2.74
CA MET A 56 8.00 -0.53 -3.37
C MET A 56 9.27 -0.85 -2.57
N GLY A 57 9.20 -0.78 -1.23
CA GLY A 57 10.29 -1.22 -0.35
C GLY A 57 10.67 -2.69 -0.56
N LYS A 58 9.67 -3.60 -0.62
CA LYS A 58 9.92 -5.04 -0.91
C LYS A 58 10.51 -5.30 -2.29
N LEU A 59 10.36 -4.37 -3.23
CA LEU A 59 10.95 -4.41 -4.57
C LEU A 59 12.34 -3.73 -4.65
N GLY A 60 12.88 -3.23 -3.54
CA GLY A 60 14.17 -2.53 -3.51
C GLY A 60 14.10 -1.06 -3.93
N ARG A 61 12.90 -0.49 -4.10
CA ARG A 61 12.68 0.90 -4.52
C ARG A 61 12.56 1.81 -3.28
N TYR A 62 13.60 1.82 -2.46
CA TYR A 62 13.52 2.38 -1.10
C TYR A 62 13.28 3.88 -1.07
N GLU A 63 13.94 4.65 -1.93
CA GLU A 63 13.77 6.12 -1.95
C GLU A 63 12.36 6.50 -2.42
N GLU A 64 11.87 5.88 -3.49
CA GLU A 64 10.49 6.09 -3.97
C GLU A 64 9.44 5.67 -2.92
N ALA A 65 9.71 4.59 -2.18
CA ALA A 65 8.85 4.16 -1.07
C ALA A 65 8.80 5.20 0.05
N LYS A 66 9.95 5.76 0.46
CA LYS A 66 10.03 6.79 1.51
C LYS A 66 9.37 8.08 1.05
N GLU A 67 9.62 8.52 -0.18
CA GLU A 67 8.99 9.71 -0.76
C GLU A 67 7.46 9.58 -0.73
N LEU A 68 6.93 8.44 -1.21
CA LEU A 68 5.49 8.20 -1.22
C LEU A 68 4.90 8.10 0.20
N ALA A 69 5.54 7.38 1.12
CA ALA A 69 5.07 7.32 2.50
C ALA A 69 5.04 8.71 3.16
N ASN A 70 5.97 9.59 2.78
CA ASN A 70 6.03 10.95 3.32
C ASN A 70 4.92 11.88 2.82
N THR A 71 4.25 11.58 1.71
CA THR A 71 3.08 12.35 1.23
C THR A 71 1.81 12.08 2.03
N VAL A 72 1.82 11.11 2.95
CA VAL A 72 0.68 10.78 3.83
C VAL A 72 0.66 11.75 5.01
N GLU A 73 -0.39 12.57 5.06
CA GLU A 73 -0.55 13.70 6.00
C GLU A 73 -1.62 13.43 7.07
N ASN A 74 -2.52 12.47 6.84
CA ASN A 74 -3.61 12.18 7.76
C ASN A 74 -3.06 11.75 9.14
N SER A 75 -3.52 12.43 10.19
CA SER A 75 -3.05 12.21 11.56
C SER A 75 -3.35 10.80 12.06
N ALA A 76 -4.46 10.19 11.62
CA ALA A 76 -4.83 8.83 11.99
C ALA A 76 -3.91 7.76 11.39
N LEU A 77 -3.17 8.10 10.32
CA LEU A 77 -2.29 7.17 9.61
C LEU A 77 -0.82 7.28 10.01
N GLN A 78 -0.44 8.19 10.91
CA GLN A 78 0.97 8.44 11.23
C GLN A 78 1.68 7.22 11.84
N MET A 79 0.97 6.40 12.61
CA MET A 79 1.54 5.15 13.14
C MET A 79 1.84 4.16 12.01
N SER A 80 0.90 3.97 11.07
CA SER A 80 1.09 3.09 9.91
C SER A 80 2.18 3.61 8.97
N LYS A 81 2.25 4.93 8.76
CA LYS A 81 3.32 5.61 8.02
C LYS A 81 4.68 5.29 8.62
N GLN A 82 4.84 5.44 9.94
CA GLN A 82 6.11 5.17 10.61
C GLN A 82 6.51 3.69 10.48
N GLN A 83 5.57 2.76 10.63
CA GLN A 83 5.84 1.34 10.43
C GLN A 83 6.38 1.03 9.03
N VAL A 84 5.78 1.63 7.99
CA VAL A 84 6.26 1.47 6.61
C VAL A 84 7.66 2.06 6.44
N LEU A 85 7.92 3.26 6.96
CA LEU A 85 9.25 3.88 6.90
C LEU A 85 10.33 3.04 7.61
N ASP A 86 9.99 2.47 8.77
CA ASP A 86 10.88 1.61 9.53
C ASP A 86 11.18 0.31 8.77
N GLU A 87 10.16 -0.33 8.18
CA GLU A 87 10.32 -1.53 7.35
C GLU A 87 11.20 -1.28 6.12
N VAL A 88 11.03 -0.13 5.46
CA VAL A 88 11.79 0.26 4.26
C VAL A 88 13.25 0.59 4.59
N SER A 89 13.52 1.11 5.79
CA SER A 89 14.87 1.56 6.20
C SER A 89 15.78 0.44 6.71
N GLN A 90 15.30 -0.81 6.76
CA GLN A 90 16.09 -1.97 7.19
C GLN A 90 17.01 -2.54 6.10
N TYR A 91 17.02 -1.95 4.89
CA TYR A 91 17.76 -2.41 3.72
C TYR A 91 18.56 -1.25 3.10
#